data_AF-A0ABD3G3V0-F1
#
_entry.id   AF-A0ABD3G3V0-F1
#
_cell.length_a   1.000
_cell.length_b   1.000
_cell.length_c   1.000
_cell.angle_alpha   90.00
_cell.angle_beta   90.00
_cell.angle_gamma   90.00
#
_symmetry.space_group_name_H-M   'P 1'
#
loop_
_entity.id
_entity.type
_entity.pdbx_description
1 polymer ?
#
loop_
_entity_poly.entity_id
_entity_poly.type
_entity_poly.pdbx_seq_one_letter_code
_entity_poly.pdbx_strand_id
1 'polypeptide(L)'
;MESIVAAYGSSSESSDDVASDLSDSQIDSSAADEDHQVGSKRKRSDEPQWKRAFPHVDGNWPSHVRIDIPVNQELRGLARNIIQRAQEILGGAITLVPFEELGLGETTSTEENVLHLSLSRPFVITYDQIESFVDSLRAALKWRQRFSITLRKALVLVNDDKTRSFLALRVYDGEQQFIQVLHCVDECLTRFERPTYYKVRLSITICTQNHETEW
;
A
#
# COMPACT_ATOMS: atom_id res chain seq x y z
N MET A 1 9.14 -4.66 -31.66
CA MET A 1 8.03 -4.27 -30.79
C MET A 1 7.54 -5.54 -30.14
N GLU A 2 8.21 -5.96 -29.05
CA GLU A 2 8.00 -7.27 -28.44
C GLU A 2 7.32 -7.11 -27.09
N SER A 3 6.22 -7.85 -26.95
CA SER A 3 5.30 -7.91 -25.82
C SER A 3 5.94 -8.67 -24.66
N ILE A 4 5.85 -8.11 -23.44
CA ILE A 4 6.19 -8.83 -22.20
C ILE A 4 4.94 -8.89 -21.33
N VAL A 5 4.03 -9.79 -21.72
CA VAL A 5 3.08 -10.42 -20.80
C VAL A 5 3.69 -11.77 -20.44
N ALA A 6 4.52 -11.80 -19.39
CA ALA A 6 5.09 -13.03 -18.88
C ALA A 6 5.40 -12.91 -17.39
N ALA A 7 4.35 -12.87 -16.59
CA ALA A 7 4.36 -13.35 -15.22
C ALA A 7 2.92 -13.75 -14.89
N TYR A 8 2.74 -14.82 -14.12
CA TYR A 8 1.46 -15.34 -13.62
C TYR A 8 0.71 -16.29 -14.56
N GLY A 9 1.26 -17.50 -14.69
CA GLY A 9 0.46 -18.69 -14.96
C GLY A 9 -0.43 -19.02 -13.76
N SER A 10 -1.70 -19.24 -14.06
CA SER A 10 -2.81 -19.54 -13.16
C SER A 10 -2.72 -20.94 -12.55
N SER A 11 -3.03 -21.06 -11.26
CA SER A 11 -3.57 -22.29 -10.67
C SER A 11 -4.67 -21.89 -9.68
N SER A 12 -5.91 -22.00 -10.16
CA SER A 12 -7.13 -21.91 -9.35
C SER A 12 -7.46 -23.29 -8.83
N GLU A 13 -7.68 -23.43 -7.52
CA GLU A 13 -8.36 -24.56 -6.92
C GLU A 13 -9.52 -24.01 -6.10
N SER A 14 -10.73 -24.31 -6.57
CA SER A 14 -12.04 -24.00 -6.00
C SER A 14 -12.39 -24.99 -4.88
N SER A 15 -13.10 -24.53 -3.85
CA SER A 15 -14.03 -25.38 -3.11
C SER A 15 -15.17 -24.54 -2.53
N ASP A 16 -16.37 -24.86 -2.99
CA ASP A 16 -17.67 -24.42 -2.53
C ASP A 16 -18.11 -25.16 -1.25
N ASP A 17 -19.30 -24.80 -0.78
CA ASP A 17 -20.21 -25.52 0.14
C ASP A 17 -20.04 -25.24 1.65
N VAL A 18 -21.06 -25.01 2.48
CA VAL A 18 -22.55 -25.08 2.38
C VAL A 18 -23.16 -24.35 3.58
N ALA A 19 -24.40 -23.86 3.41
CA ALA A 19 -25.26 -23.31 4.45
C ALA A 19 -25.90 -24.39 5.35
N SER A 20 -26.28 -24.01 6.57
CA SER A 20 -27.40 -24.65 7.28
C SER A 20 -27.97 -23.74 8.37
N ASP A 21 -29.27 -23.48 8.24
CA ASP A 21 -30.25 -22.92 9.17
C ASP A 21 -30.21 -23.54 10.57
N LEU A 22 -30.55 -22.74 11.59
CA LEU A 22 -31.51 -23.14 12.63
C LEU A 22 -32.20 -21.89 13.21
N SER A 23 -33.53 -21.88 13.05
CA SER A 23 -34.51 -20.95 13.64
C SER A 23 -35.13 -21.52 14.92
N ASP A 24 -35.44 -20.64 15.88
CA ASP A 24 -36.56 -20.59 16.85
C ASP A 24 -36.07 -19.91 18.14
N SER A 25 -36.80 -19.08 18.88
CA SER A 25 -38.21 -18.74 18.89
C SER A 25 -38.40 -17.48 19.75
N GLN A 26 -39.55 -16.84 19.53
CA GLN A 26 -40.04 -15.57 20.05
C GLN A 26 -40.11 -15.45 21.57
N ILE A 27 -39.87 -14.23 22.10
CA ILE A 27 -40.61 -13.69 23.24
C ILE A 27 -41.07 -12.28 22.87
N ASP A 28 -42.39 -12.15 22.89
CA ASP A 28 -43.19 -10.94 22.67
C ASP A 28 -43.43 -10.24 24.02
N SER A 29 -43.29 -8.91 24.06
CA SER A 29 -43.87 -8.07 25.09
C SER A 29 -44.03 -6.65 24.54
N SER A 30 -45.22 -6.10 24.75
CA SER A 30 -45.87 -5.10 23.93
C SER A 30 -45.81 -3.66 24.47
N ALA A 31 -46.00 -2.73 23.51
CA ALA A 31 -46.63 -1.41 23.59
C ALA A 31 -45.88 -0.21 24.23
N ALA A 32 -45.51 0.76 23.38
CA ALA A 32 -46.11 2.11 23.36
C ALA A 32 -45.61 2.92 22.13
N ASP A 33 -46.56 3.58 21.45
CA ASP A 33 -46.39 4.54 20.35
C ASP A 33 -45.42 5.69 20.71
N GLU A 34 -44.53 6.08 19.78
CA GLU A 34 -44.31 7.49 19.40
C GLU A 34 -43.76 7.57 17.96
N ASP A 35 -44.55 8.20 17.10
CA ASP A 35 -44.30 8.52 15.70
C ASP A 35 -43.37 9.74 15.59
N HIS A 36 -42.10 9.56 15.21
CA HIS A 36 -41.24 10.66 14.73
C HIS A 36 -40.27 10.21 13.62
N GLN A 37 -40.72 10.50 12.39
CA GLN A 37 -39.94 11.10 11.29
C GLN A 37 -38.73 10.32 10.76
N VAL A 38 -38.99 9.59 9.66
CA VAL A 38 -38.04 9.06 8.68
C VAL A 38 -36.93 10.06 8.38
N GLY A 39 -35.73 9.78 8.91
CA GLY A 39 -34.51 10.46 8.49
C GLY A 39 -34.22 10.11 7.04
N SER A 40 -34.39 11.09 6.15
CA SER A 40 -33.93 11.03 4.76
C SER A 40 -32.54 10.42 4.68
N LYS A 41 -32.42 9.28 3.99
CA LYS A 41 -31.15 8.69 3.58
C LYS A 41 -30.35 9.78 2.87
N ARG A 42 -29.37 10.37 3.58
CA ARG A 42 -28.36 11.24 2.97
C ARG A 42 -27.71 10.41 1.87
N LYS A 43 -27.94 10.82 0.62
CA LYS A 43 -27.26 10.29 -0.56
C LYS A 43 -25.77 10.43 -0.28
N ARG A 44 -25.12 9.30 -0.02
CA ARG A 44 -23.67 9.24 0.21
C ARG A 44 -23.04 9.84 -1.05
N SER A 45 -22.22 10.86 -0.86
CA SER A 45 -21.47 11.51 -1.93
C SER A 45 -20.73 10.43 -2.74
N ASP A 46 -20.74 10.58 -4.06
CA ASP A 46 -19.91 9.82 -5.01
C ASP A 46 -18.42 10.26 -4.86
N GLU A 47 -17.91 10.26 -3.63
CA GLU A 47 -16.48 10.39 -3.38
C GLU A 47 -15.86 9.00 -3.56
N PRO A 48 -14.73 8.89 -4.28
CA PRO A 48 -14.07 7.61 -4.50
C PRO A 48 -13.72 6.99 -3.15
N GLN A 49 -14.48 5.97 -2.76
CA GLN A 49 -14.21 5.23 -1.55
C GLN A 49 -12.93 4.45 -1.75
N TRP A 50 -11.91 4.75 -0.93
CA TRP A 50 -10.73 3.92 -0.81
C TRP A 50 -11.16 2.48 -0.51
N LYS A 51 -11.12 1.63 -1.55
CA LYS A 51 -11.45 0.22 -1.42
C LYS A 51 -10.31 -0.44 -0.67
N ARG A 52 -10.59 -0.83 0.58
CA ARG A 52 -9.63 -1.55 1.41
C ARG A 52 -9.34 -2.90 0.77
N ALA A 53 -8.07 -3.30 0.75
CA ALA A 53 -7.65 -4.60 0.23
C ALA A 53 -8.22 -5.77 1.06
N PHE A 54 -8.58 -5.53 2.33
CA PHE A 54 -9.15 -6.54 3.24
C PHE A 54 -10.28 -5.94 4.11
N PRO A 55 -11.31 -6.72 4.48
CA PRO A 55 -12.35 -6.30 5.43
C PRO A 55 -11.75 -5.91 6.78
N HIS A 56 -12.34 -4.92 7.46
CA HIS A 56 -11.94 -4.64 8.84
C HIS A 56 -12.44 -5.77 9.74
N VAL A 57 -11.52 -6.32 10.52
CA VAL A 57 -11.81 -7.23 11.62
C VAL A 57 -11.30 -6.52 12.86
N ASP A 58 -12.14 -6.37 13.88
CA ASP A 58 -11.71 -5.72 15.12
C ASP A 58 -10.49 -6.42 15.68
N GLY A 59 -9.47 -5.63 16.03
CA GLY A 59 -8.18 -6.14 16.47
C GLY A 59 -7.16 -6.39 15.36
N ASN A 60 -7.53 -6.36 14.07
CA ASN A 60 -6.59 -6.42 12.94
C ASN A 60 -6.11 -5.04 12.50
N TRP A 61 -4.79 -4.89 12.41
CA TRP A 61 -4.10 -3.65 12.07
C TRP A 61 -3.31 -3.81 10.77
N PRO A 62 -3.79 -3.22 9.66
CA PRO A 62 -3.03 -3.12 8.42
C PRO A 62 -1.71 -2.40 8.68
N SER A 63 -0.61 -3.04 8.29
CA SER A 63 0.74 -2.65 8.65
C SER A 63 1.67 -2.74 7.45
N HIS A 64 2.70 -1.89 7.46
CA HIS A 64 3.73 -1.84 6.43
C HIS A 64 5.01 -1.23 7.01
N VAL A 65 6.16 -1.83 6.69
CA VAL A 65 7.47 -1.33 7.11
C VAL A 65 8.12 -0.60 5.93
N ARG A 66 8.61 0.62 6.17
CA ARG A 66 9.26 1.45 5.16
C ARG A 66 10.37 2.32 5.75
N ILE A 67 11.25 2.81 4.88
CA ILE A 67 12.17 3.90 5.18
C ILE A 67 11.61 5.17 4.55
N ASP A 68 11.41 6.19 5.36
CA ASP A 68 10.96 7.51 4.90
C ASP A 68 12.14 8.33 4.37
N ILE A 69 11.91 8.98 3.23
CA ILE A 69 12.87 9.81 2.51
C ILE A 69 12.27 11.22 2.44
N PRO A 70 12.74 12.14 3.29
CA PRO A 70 12.27 13.52 3.29
C PRO A 70 12.47 14.18 1.92
N VAL A 71 11.43 14.82 1.41
CA VAL A 71 11.47 15.50 0.11
C VAL A 71 11.99 16.92 0.26
N ASN A 72 13.27 17.11 -0.07
CA ASN A 72 13.89 18.43 -0.19
C ASN A 72 13.52 19.10 -1.54
N GLN A 73 13.93 20.35 -1.73
CA GLN A 73 13.60 21.13 -2.94
C GLN A 73 14.16 20.48 -4.22
N GLU A 74 15.34 19.87 -4.15
CA GLU A 74 15.97 19.21 -5.29
C GLU A 74 15.19 17.96 -5.71
N LEU A 75 14.82 17.11 -4.74
CA LEU A 75 14.05 15.89 -4.98
C LEU A 75 12.63 16.21 -5.47
N ARG A 76 12.04 17.31 -4.98
CA ARG A 76 10.77 17.87 -5.47
C ARG A 76 10.84 18.24 -6.94
N GLY A 77 11.85 19.01 -7.33
CA GLY A 77 12.08 19.38 -8.73
C GLY A 77 12.34 18.16 -9.62
N LEU A 78 13.13 17.21 -9.13
CA LEU A 78 13.41 15.96 -9.83
C LEU A 78 12.14 15.12 -10.04
N ALA A 79 11.33 14.92 -8.99
CA ALA A 79 10.09 14.15 -9.07
C ALA A 79 9.09 14.77 -10.06
N ARG A 80 8.92 16.09 -10.03
CA ARG A 80 8.10 16.83 -11.00
C ARG A 80 8.56 16.58 -12.44
N ASN A 81 9.86 16.72 -12.70
CA ASN A 81 10.43 16.50 -14.03
C ASN A 81 10.27 15.05 -14.51
N ILE A 82 10.45 14.07 -13.61
CA ILE A 82 10.29 12.65 -13.93
C ILE A 82 8.83 12.35 -14.28
N ILE A 83 7.87 12.84 -13.50
CA ILE A 83 6.43 12.62 -13.75
C ILE A 83 6.03 13.26 -15.08
N GLN A 84 6.41 14.51 -15.32
CA GLN A 84 6.12 15.18 -16.59
C GLN A 84 6.71 14.42 -17.77
N ARG A 85 7.98 14.03 -17.69
CA ARG A 85 8.64 13.31 -18.77
C ARG A 85 8.05 11.92 -19.00
N ALA A 86 7.66 11.23 -17.92
CA ALA A 86 6.99 9.95 -18.02
C ALA A 86 5.62 10.10 -18.69
N GLN A 87 4.85 11.15 -18.36
CA GLN A 87 3.56 11.43 -19.01
C GLN A 87 3.72 11.69 -20.52
N GLU A 88 4.75 12.45 -20.92
CA GLU A 88 5.04 12.70 -22.34
C GLU A 88 5.36 11.40 -23.11
N ILE A 89 6.09 10.48 -22.47
CA ILE A 89 6.46 9.19 -23.09
C ILE A 89 5.27 8.24 -23.16
N LEU A 90 4.46 8.18 -22.09
CA LEU A 90 3.27 7.33 -22.01
C LEU A 90 2.11 7.86 -22.87
N GLY A 91 2.13 9.15 -23.21
CA GLY A 91 1.10 9.81 -23.99
C GLY A 91 -0.27 9.76 -23.27
N GLY A 92 -1.34 9.59 -24.04
CA GLY A 92 -2.71 9.50 -23.51
C GLY A 92 -3.14 8.10 -23.05
N ALA A 93 -2.27 7.09 -23.15
CA ALA A 93 -2.65 5.70 -22.80
C ALA A 93 -2.74 5.48 -21.29
N ILE A 94 -1.99 6.25 -20.50
CA ILE A 94 -1.89 6.15 -19.05
C ILE A 94 -1.82 7.58 -18.50
N THR A 95 -2.75 7.93 -17.61
CA THR A 95 -2.72 9.21 -16.88
C THR A 95 -1.99 9.01 -15.57
N LEU A 96 -0.85 9.67 -15.42
CA LEU A 96 -0.12 9.74 -14.15
C LEU A 96 -0.77 10.79 -13.24
N VAL A 97 -0.76 10.53 -11.94
CA VAL A 97 -1.17 11.53 -10.95
C VAL A 97 -0.17 12.70 -10.98
N PRO A 98 -0.63 13.94 -11.18
CA PRO A 98 0.23 15.13 -11.17
C PRO A 98 0.99 15.26 -9.85
N PHE A 99 2.18 15.85 -9.89
CA PHE A 99 3.04 15.99 -8.70
C PHE A 99 2.33 16.77 -7.56
N GLU A 100 1.52 17.75 -7.91
CA GLU A 100 0.75 18.61 -7.00
C GLU A 100 -0.27 17.83 -6.16
N GLU A 101 -0.80 16.73 -6.70
CA GLU A 101 -1.78 15.87 -6.03
C GLU A 101 -1.13 14.83 -5.10
N LEU A 102 0.20 14.73 -5.09
CA LEU A 102 0.93 13.76 -4.25
C LEU A 102 1.11 14.20 -2.81
N GLY A 103 0.64 15.40 -2.43
CA GLY A 103 0.82 15.93 -1.08
C GLY A 103 2.29 16.29 -0.75
N LEU A 104 3.17 16.38 -1.75
CA LEU A 104 4.59 16.71 -1.60
C LEU A 104 4.90 18.22 -1.77
N GLY A 105 3.88 19.06 -1.51
CA GLY A 105 3.94 20.52 -1.65
C GLY A 105 4.78 21.19 -0.56
N GLU A 106 5.02 22.50 -0.70
CA GLU A 106 5.71 23.30 0.32
C GLU A 106 4.80 23.64 1.52
N THR A 107 3.47 23.52 1.34
CA THR A 107 2.44 23.86 2.33
C THR A 107 1.89 22.65 3.10
N THR A 108 2.32 21.43 2.78
CA THR A 108 1.89 20.21 3.48
C THR A 108 2.73 19.98 4.73
N SER A 109 2.15 19.29 5.70
CA SER A 109 2.84 18.98 6.95
C SER A 109 4.13 18.20 6.67
N THR A 110 5.17 18.38 7.51
CA THR A 110 6.49 17.77 7.28
C THR A 110 6.45 16.24 7.28
N GLU A 111 5.46 15.65 7.94
CA GLU A 111 5.24 14.20 8.03
C GLU A 111 4.64 13.60 6.74
N GLU A 112 3.96 14.41 5.93
CA GLU A 112 3.34 13.99 4.67
C GLU A 112 4.27 14.18 3.46
N ASN A 113 5.35 14.96 3.63
CA ASN A 113 6.28 15.30 2.55
C ASN A 113 7.43 14.29 2.42
N VAL A 114 7.08 13.00 2.36
CA VAL A 114 8.04 11.89 2.32
C VAL A 114 7.77 10.97 1.14
N LEU A 115 8.83 10.63 0.42
CA LEU A 115 8.87 9.42 -0.40
C LEU A 115 9.28 8.24 0.48
N HIS A 116 9.11 7.01 0.00
CA HIS A 116 9.48 5.85 0.80
C HIS A 116 10.11 4.71 0.01
N LEU A 117 10.92 3.94 0.73
CA LEU A 117 11.37 2.60 0.35
C LEU A 117 10.59 1.56 1.14
N SER A 118 9.78 0.76 0.47
CA SER A 118 9.10 -0.37 1.12
C SER A 118 10.10 -1.45 1.53
N LEU A 119 9.98 -1.91 2.78
CA LEU A 119 10.73 -3.03 3.36
C LEU A 119 9.83 -4.24 3.65
N SER A 120 8.51 -4.09 3.51
CA SER A 120 7.56 -5.19 3.60
C SER A 120 6.51 -5.08 2.49
N ARG A 121 5.78 -6.18 2.24
CA ARG A 121 4.45 -6.08 1.63
C ARG A 121 3.48 -5.48 2.65
N PRO A 122 2.29 -5.01 2.26
CA PRO A 122 1.21 -4.80 3.22
C PRO A 122 0.87 -6.12 3.92
N PHE A 123 0.76 -6.10 5.25
CA PHE A 123 0.39 -7.26 6.05
C PHE A 123 -0.56 -6.83 7.17
N VAL A 124 -1.11 -7.80 7.90
CA VAL A 124 -2.00 -7.55 9.03
C VAL A 124 -1.38 -8.17 10.28
N ILE A 125 -1.35 -7.43 11.38
CA ILE A 125 -1.02 -7.94 12.72
C ILE A 125 -2.15 -7.60 13.68
N THR A 126 -2.24 -8.30 14.80
CA THR A 126 -3.23 -7.94 15.83
C THR A 126 -2.73 -6.81 16.72
N TYR A 127 -3.64 -6.12 17.42
CA TYR A 127 -3.28 -5.05 18.37
C TYR A 127 -2.21 -5.50 19.37
N ASP A 128 -2.40 -6.68 19.97
CA ASP A 128 -1.49 -7.26 20.96
C ASP A 128 -0.11 -7.62 20.38
N GLN A 129 -0.02 -7.80 19.06
CA GLN A 129 1.24 -8.08 18.37
C GLN A 129 2.04 -6.82 18.03
N ILE A 130 1.44 -5.61 18.06
CA ILE A 130 2.10 -4.38 17.57
C ILE A 130 3.39 -4.10 18.34
N GLU A 131 3.32 -4.03 19.67
CA GLU A 131 4.49 -3.65 20.48
C GLU A 131 5.62 -4.67 20.34
N SER A 132 5.30 -5.96 20.43
CA SER A 132 6.28 -7.03 20.27
C SER A 132 6.91 -7.05 18.87
N PHE A 133 6.15 -6.75 17.82
CA PHE A 133 6.66 -6.63 16.45
C PHE A 133 7.62 -5.44 16.32
N VAL A 134 7.23 -4.28 16.84
CA VAL A 134 8.07 -3.07 16.83
C VAL A 134 9.36 -3.29 17.61
N ASP A 135 9.32 -3.97 18.76
CA ASP A 135 10.52 -4.29 19.53
C ASP A 135 11.42 -5.29 18.82
N SER A 136 10.85 -6.29 18.14
CA SER A 136 11.61 -7.20 17.28
C SER A 136 12.33 -6.43 16.17
N LEU A 137 11.65 -5.49 15.50
CA LEU A 137 12.27 -4.62 14.49
C LEU A 137 13.39 -3.76 15.07
N ARG A 138 13.16 -3.11 16.22
CA ARG A 138 14.19 -2.29 16.90
C ARG A 138 15.42 -3.13 17.23
N ALA A 139 15.24 -4.34 17.74
CA ALA A 139 16.34 -5.24 18.08
C ALA A 139 17.12 -5.68 16.83
N ALA A 140 16.42 -6.07 15.76
CA ALA A 140 17.03 -6.51 14.51
C ALA A 140 17.82 -5.39 13.81
N LEU A 141 17.32 -4.15 13.89
CA LEU A 141 17.91 -2.99 13.22
C LEU A 141 18.91 -2.21 14.08
N LYS A 142 19.02 -2.49 15.38
CA LYS A 142 19.82 -1.74 16.37
C LYS A 142 21.26 -1.43 15.95
N TRP A 143 21.91 -2.38 15.28
CA TRP A 143 23.34 -2.28 14.91
C TRP A 143 23.57 -1.96 13.42
N ARG A 144 22.49 -1.69 12.66
CA ARG A 144 22.61 -1.34 11.25
C ARG A 144 23.16 0.08 11.12
N GLN A 145 24.15 0.23 10.25
CA GLN A 145 24.75 1.53 9.97
C GLN A 145 23.92 2.30 8.95
N ARG A 146 24.01 3.63 9.01
CA ARG A 146 23.48 4.49 7.95
C ARG A 146 24.19 4.19 6.64
N PHE A 147 23.46 4.22 5.54
CA PHE A 147 23.99 3.99 4.20
C PHE A 147 23.37 4.99 3.22
N SER A 148 24.03 5.14 2.07
CA SER A 148 23.54 5.96 0.97
C SER A 148 23.09 5.06 -0.18
N ILE A 149 22.12 5.54 -0.94
CA ILE A 149 21.63 4.88 -2.15
C ILE A 149 21.69 5.86 -3.31
N THR A 150 21.83 5.31 -4.51
CA THR A 150 21.64 6.09 -5.75
C THR A 150 20.42 5.55 -6.46
N LEU A 151 19.57 6.45 -6.96
CA LEU A 151 18.35 6.10 -7.68
C LEU A 151 18.53 6.34 -9.17
N ARG A 152 18.16 5.36 -10.00
CA ARG A 152 18.23 5.46 -11.45
C ARG A 152 17.09 4.68 -12.09
N LYS A 153 16.75 5.06 -13.31
CA LYS A 153 15.74 4.42 -14.16
C LYS A 153 14.33 4.46 -13.54
N ALA A 154 13.44 5.21 -14.19
CA ALA A 154 12.03 5.14 -13.89
C ALA A 154 11.45 3.79 -14.36
N LEU A 155 10.56 3.22 -13.56
CA LEU A 155 9.81 2.02 -13.89
C LEU A 155 8.36 2.16 -13.39
N VAL A 156 7.46 1.40 -13.99
CA VAL A 156 6.08 1.28 -13.53
C VAL A 156 5.96 -0.03 -12.75
N LEU A 157 5.55 0.06 -11.49
CA LEU A 157 5.14 -1.07 -10.67
C LEU A 157 3.63 -1.19 -10.72
N VAL A 158 3.11 -2.39 -10.48
CA VAL A 158 1.67 -2.64 -10.35
C VAL A 158 1.50 -3.43 -9.05
N ASN A 159 0.49 -3.08 -8.24
CA ASN A 159 0.20 -3.83 -7.02
C ASN A 159 -0.32 -5.24 -7.33
N ASP A 160 -0.35 -6.07 -6.28
CA ASP A 160 -0.71 -7.49 -6.38
C ASP A 160 -2.10 -7.73 -7.00
N ASP A 161 -3.09 -6.89 -6.68
CA ASP A 161 -4.46 -7.00 -7.19
C ASP A 161 -4.68 -6.28 -8.54
N LYS A 162 -3.63 -5.67 -9.10
CA LYS A 162 -3.63 -4.94 -10.37
C LYS A 162 -4.62 -3.77 -10.45
N THR A 163 -4.99 -3.20 -9.31
CA THR A 163 -5.87 -2.02 -9.26
C THR A 163 -5.11 -0.70 -9.24
N ARG A 164 -3.79 -0.73 -8.98
CA ARG A 164 -2.95 0.47 -8.85
C ARG A 164 -1.59 0.24 -9.50
N SER A 165 -1.17 1.23 -10.28
CA SER A 165 0.21 1.32 -10.77
C SER A 165 1.00 2.33 -9.96
N PHE A 166 2.32 2.30 -10.06
CA PHE A 166 3.19 3.24 -9.37
C PHE A 166 4.36 3.63 -10.26
N LEU A 167 4.65 4.92 -10.37
CA LEU A 167 5.93 5.35 -10.92
C LEU A 167 6.99 5.23 -9.83
N ALA A 168 8.05 4.51 -10.12
CA ALA A 168 9.11 4.22 -9.17
C ALA A 168 10.49 4.46 -9.78
N LEU A 169 11.49 4.70 -8.92
CA LEU A 169 12.90 4.71 -9.29
C LEU A 169 13.61 3.50 -8.72
N ARG A 170 14.47 2.88 -9.51
CA ARG A 170 15.23 1.72 -9.06
C ARG A 170 16.43 2.14 -8.21
N VAL A 171 16.70 1.39 -7.14
CA VAL A 171 17.97 1.49 -6.42
C VAL A 171 19.09 0.93 -7.30
N TYR A 172 20.15 1.71 -7.51
CA TYR A 172 21.31 1.36 -8.32
C TYR A 172 22.54 1.09 -7.44
N ASP A 173 22.94 2.08 -6.64
CA ASP A 173 23.99 1.90 -5.61
C ASP A 173 23.35 1.77 -4.23
N GLY A 174 24.01 1.08 -3.31
CA GLY A 174 23.50 0.83 -1.95
C GLY A 174 22.55 -0.37 -1.83
N GLU A 175 22.38 -1.14 -2.92
CA GLU A 175 21.47 -2.30 -2.98
C GLU A 175 21.83 -3.36 -1.93
N GLN A 176 23.12 -3.64 -1.71
CA GLN A 176 23.55 -4.64 -0.73
C GLN A 176 23.20 -4.24 0.72
N GLN A 177 23.44 -2.98 1.08
CA GLN A 177 23.09 -2.45 2.40
C GLN A 177 21.57 -2.48 2.62
N PHE A 178 20.82 -2.14 1.57
CA PHE A 178 19.37 -2.26 1.59
C PHE A 178 18.91 -3.71 1.79
N ILE A 179 19.47 -4.66 1.05
CA ILE A 179 19.16 -6.10 1.18
C ILE A 179 19.45 -6.60 2.60
N GLN A 180 20.53 -6.14 3.23
CA GLN A 180 20.81 -6.51 4.63
C GLN A 180 19.72 -6.01 5.59
N VAL A 181 19.24 -4.78 5.41
CA VAL A 181 18.11 -4.25 6.19
C VAL A 181 16.84 -5.04 5.88
N LEU A 182 16.60 -5.37 4.62
CA LEU A 182 15.45 -6.15 4.19
C LEU A 182 15.43 -7.53 4.85
N HIS A 183 16.57 -8.23 4.89
CA HIS A 183 16.68 -9.52 5.57
C HIS A 183 16.35 -9.42 7.06
N CYS A 184 16.80 -8.37 7.76
CA CYS A 184 16.42 -8.15 9.15
C CYS A 184 14.91 -7.98 9.34
N VAL A 185 14.24 -7.29 8.40
CA VAL A 185 12.78 -7.11 8.42
C VAL A 185 12.07 -8.41 8.07
N ASP A 186 12.52 -9.15 7.06
CA ASP A 186 11.95 -10.44 6.64
C ASP A 186 12.05 -11.50 7.74
N GLU A 187 13.15 -11.53 8.51
CA GLU A 187 13.27 -12.37 9.69
C GLU A 187 12.22 -12.03 10.75
N CYS A 188 11.95 -10.74 10.97
CA CYS A 188 10.89 -10.31 11.88
C CYS A 188 9.52 -10.72 11.34
N LEU A 189 9.23 -10.48 10.06
CA LEU A 189 7.97 -10.88 9.44
C LEU A 189 7.75 -12.40 9.56
N THR A 190 8.77 -13.20 9.31
CA THR A 190 8.72 -14.66 9.41
C THR A 190 8.38 -15.13 10.83
N ARG A 191 8.97 -14.52 11.87
CA ARG A 191 8.67 -14.86 13.28
C ARG A 191 7.21 -14.59 13.66
N PHE A 192 6.57 -13.65 12.99
CA PHE A 192 5.16 -13.29 13.19
C PHE A 192 4.24 -13.95 12.15
N GLU A 193 4.74 -14.93 11.39
CA GLU A 193 4.00 -15.64 10.35
C GLU A 193 3.39 -14.70 9.31
N ARG A 194 4.14 -13.64 8.95
CA ARG A 194 3.77 -12.65 7.94
C ARG A 194 4.57 -12.86 6.65
N PRO A 195 4.00 -12.49 5.48
CA PRO A 195 4.70 -12.64 4.21
C PRO A 195 5.95 -11.76 4.17
N THR A 196 7.06 -12.34 3.73
CA THR A 196 8.31 -11.62 3.47
C THR A 196 8.19 -10.73 2.23
N TYR A 197 9.20 -9.90 2.00
CA TYR A 197 9.27 -9.02 0.84
C TYR A 197 9.27 -9.77 -0.50
N TYR A 198 8.97 -9.04 -1.57
CA TYR A 198 8.99 -9.57 -2.93
C TYR A 198 10.38 -10.13 -3.28
N LYS A 199 10.42 -11.22 -4.06
CA LYS A 199 11.66 -11.78 -4.62
C LYS A 199 12.30 -10.89 -5.70
N VAL A 200 11.84 -9.64 -5.87
CA VAL A 200 12.08 -8.77 -7.02
C VAL A 200 12.97 -7.57 -6.64
N ARG A 201 13.64 -7.01 -7.66
CA ARG A 201 14.59 -5.89 -7.57
C ARG A 201 13.97 -4.63 -6.93
N LEU A 202 14.78 -3.96 -6.11
CA LEU A 202 14.40 -2.91 -5.17
C LEU A 202 14.11 -1.55 -5.82
N SER A 203 13.07 -0.86 -5.34
CA SER A 203 12.62 0.41 -5.92
C SER A 203 12.00 1.36 -4.89
N ILE A 204 12.14 2.66 -5.13
CA ILE A 204 11.42 3.75 -4.46
C ILE A 204 10.18 4.07 -5.23
N THR A 205 9.05 4.16 -4.53
CA THR A 205 7.79 4.61 -5.11
C THR A 205 7.68 6.13 -5.05
N ILE A 206 7.45 6.78 -6.18
CA ILE A 206 7.27 8.24 -6.29
C ILE A 206 5.80 8.62 -6.31
N CYS A 207 4.99 7.91 -7.10
CA CYS A 207 3.56 8.19 -7.19
C CYS A 207 2.74 6.94 -7.40
N THR A 208 1.46 7.01 -7.08
CA THR A 208 0.46 6.01 -7.41
C THR A 208 -0.30 6.47 -8.66
N GLN A 209 -0.79 5.52 -9.45
CA GLN A 209 -1.79 5.73 -10.48
C GLN A 209 -3.15 5.35 -9.88
N ASN A 210 -4.14 6.23 -9.98
CA ASN A 210 -5.52 5.85 -9.80
C ASN A 210 -6.02 5.25 -11.13
N HIS A 211 -6.21 3.94 -11.18
CA HIS A 211 -7.01 3.34 -12.24
C HIS A 211 -8.42 3.14 -11.69
N GLU A 212 -9.33 4.05 -12.05
CA GLU A 212 -10.73 3.66 -12.22
C GLU A 212 -10.78 2.85 -13.50
N THR A 213 -11.03 1.55 -13.37
CA THR A 213 -11.54 0.75 -14.48
C THR A 213 -12.93 0.30 -14.06
N GLU A 214 -13.93 1.06 -14.49
CA GLU A 214 -15.26 0.51 -14.70
C GLU A 214 -15.13 -0.63 -15.72
N TRP A 215 -15.57 -1.83 -15.32
CA TRP A 215 -15.94 -2.90 -16.23
C TRP A 215 -17.41 -3.22 -15.98
#